data_AF-A0A955NIQ5-F1
#
_entry.id   AF-A0A955NIQ5-F1
#
_cell.length_a   1.000
_cell.length_b   1.000
_cell.length_c   1.000
_cell.angle_alpha   90.00
_cell.angle_beta   90.00
_cell.angle_gamma   90.00
#
_symmetry.space_group_name_H-M   'P 1'
#
loop_
_entity.id
_entity.type
_entity.pdbx_description
1 polymer ?
#
loop_
_entity_poly.entity_id
_entity_poly.type
_entity_poly.pdbx_seq_one_letter_code
_entity_poly.pdbx_strand_id
1 'polypeptide(L)'
;DGNIDADPLFVDPENGDFHLQAASPCIDAGTDTGLTTDFDGNPRPIGRFDMGAFEFPYLRSDLNEDGEVGPEDLMILQSDWGKVSGP
;
A
#
# COMPACT_ATOMS: atom_id res chain seq x y z
N ASP A 1 -16.85 -14.23 7.11
CA ASP A 1 -16.39 -12.95 7.67
C ASP A 1 -15.41 -12.32 6.70
N GLY A 2 -15.80 -11.18 6.12
CA GLY A 2 -15.02 -10.42 5.14
C GLY A 2 -15.51 -8.97 5.07
N ASN A 3 -16.20 -8.54 6.12
CA ASN A 3 -16.72 -7.19 6.28
C ASN A 3 -15.90 -6.54 7.39
N ILE A 4 -15.53 -5.28 7.20
CA ILE A 4 -14.93 -4.45 8.22
C ILE A 4 -15.93 -3.36 8.64
N ASP A 5 -15.94 -3.02 9.92
CA ASP A 5 -16.72 -1.92 10.50
C ASP A 5 -15.78 -1.02 11.31
N ALA A 6 -14.78 -0.48 10.60
CA ALA A 6 -13.78 0.44 11.11
C ALA A 6 -13.64 1.61 10.13
N ASP A 7 -13.15 2.76 10.61
CA ASP A 7 -12.89 3.92 9.77
C ASP A 7 -11.86 3.57 8.68
N PRO A 8 -12.17 3.73 7.38
CA PRO A 8 -11.22 3.48 6.30
C PRO A 8 -10.02 4.43 6.29
N LEU A 9 -10.06 5.55 7.02
CA LEU A 9 -8.99 6.56 7.03
C LEU A 9 -8.65 7.06 5.61
N PHE A 10 -9.63 7.60 4.89
CA PHE A 10 -9.40 8.25 3.59
C PHE A 10 -8.60 9.55 3.74
N VAL A 11 -7.87 9.95 2.69
CA VAL A 11 -7.08 11.19 2.67
C VAL A 11 -7.97 12.44 2.71
N ASP A 12 -8.92 12.58 1.78
CA ASP A 12 -9.83 13.72 1.73
C ASP A 12 -11.16 13.35 1.02
N PRO A 13 -12.04 12.58 1.68
CA PRO A 13 -13.25 12.07 1.06
C PRO A 13 -14.28 13.18 0.78
N GLU A 14 -14.21 14.34 1.46
CA GLU A 14 -15.09 15.49 1.22
C GLU A 14 -14.80 16.14 -0.14
N ASN A 15 -13.56 16.03 -0.61
CA ASN A 15 -13.12 16.54 -1.92
C ASN A 15 -12.95 15.42 -2.97
N GLY A 16 -13.33 14.18 -2.64
CA GLY A 16 -13.33 13.04 -3.55
C GLY A 16 -12.00 12.27 -3.62
N ASP A 17 -11.07 12.52 -2.70
CA ASP A 17 -9.85 11.74 -2.55
C ASP A 17 -10.10 10.57 -1.59
N PHE A 18 -10.37 9.41 -2.18
CA PHE A 18 -10.63 8.15 -1.47
C PHE A 18 -9.40 7.24 -1.38
N HIS A 19 -8.19 7.79 -1.54
CA HIS A 19 -6.97 7.06 -1.20
C HIS A 19 -6.93 6.77 0.30
N LEU A 20 -6.33 5.64 0.67
CA LEU A 20 -6.15 5.24 2.06
C LEU A 20 -4.93 5.91 2.66
N GLN A 21 -5.02 6.33 3.92
CA GLN A 21 -3.85 6.70 4.73
C GLN A 21 -3.12 5.43 5.17
N ALA A 22 -1.80 5.53 5.44
CA ALA A 22 -0.94 4.39 5.78
C ALA A 22 -1.40 3.55 6.99
N ALA A 23 -2.17 4.15 7.92
CA ALA A 23 -2.71 3.45 9.09
C ALA A 23 -4.08 2.79 8.85
N SER A 24 -4.57 2.80 7.61
CA SER A 24 -5.91 2.33 7.27
C SER A 24 -6.08 0.84 7.57
N PRO A 25 -7.17 0.43 8.22
CA PRO A 25 -7.48 -0.97 8.43
C PRO A 25 -7.98 -1.67 7.14
N CYS A 26 -8.16 -0.91 6.06
CA CYS A 26 -8.56 -1.43 4.75
C CYS A 26 -7.38 -1.91 3.90
N ILE A 27 -6.15 -1.57 4.31
CA ILE A 27 -4.92 -2.03 3.65
C ILE A 27 -4.76 -3.55 3.85
N ASP A 28 -4.41 -4.27 2.78
CA ASP A 28 -4.23 -5.73 2.74
C ASP A 28 -5.45 -6.57 3.19
N ALA A 29 -6.61 -5.94 3.38
CA ALA A 29 -7.81 -6.56 3.92
C ALA A 29 -8.90 -6.83 2.86
N GLY A 30 -8.58 -6.53 1.60
CA GLY A 30 -9.41 -6.79 0.42
C GLY A 30 -9.44 -8.26 0.01
N THR A 31 -10.32 -8.55 -0.95
CA THR A 31 -10.45 -9.87 -1.56
C THR A 31 -10.09 -9.80 -3.04
N ASP A 32 -9.63 -10.92 -3.59
CA ASP A 32 -9.36 -11.01 -5.02
C ASP A 32 -10.67 -10.88 -5.81
N THR A 33 -10.78 -9.78 -6.56
CA THR A 33 -11.93 -9.49 -7.43
C THR A 33 -11.65 -9.85 -8.89
N GLY A 34 -10.45 -10.33 -9.22
CA GLY A 34 -9.97 -10.55 -10.58
C GLY A 34 -9.55 -9.27 -11.31
N LEU A 35 -9.56 -8.12 -10.63
CA LEU A 35 -9.07 -6.85 -11.17
C LEU A 35 -7.54 -6.80 -11.10
N THR A 36 -6.91 -6.41 -12.19
CA THR A 36 -5.43 -6.31 -12.27
C THR A 36 -4.91 -4.90 -12.00
N THR A 37 -5.79 -3.89 -12.00
CA THR A 37 -5.45 -2.49 -11.75
C THR A 37 -6.51 -1.83 -10.87
N ASP A 38 -6.08 -0.83 -10.12
CA ASP A 38 -6.95 0.06 -9.35
C ASP A 38 -7.54 1.18 -10.22
N PHE A 39 -8.23 2.14 -9.60
CA PHE A 39 -8.88 3.25 -10.30
C PHE A 39 -7.90 4.24 -10.95
N ASP A 40 -6.70 4.39 -10.39
CA ASP A 40 -5.63 5.26 -10.92
C ASP A 40 -4.76 4.54 -11.97
N GLY A 41 -5.03 3.25 -12.21
CA GLY A 41 -4.28 2.41 -13.14
C GLY A 41 -3.04 1.78 -12.53
N ASN A 42 -2.85 1.88 -11.21
CA ASN A 42 -1.79 1.17 -10.50
C ASN A 42 -2.09 -0.33 -10.49
N PRO A 43 -1.08 -1.20 -10.60
CA PRO A 43 -1.28 -2.64 -10.50
C PRO A 43 -1.84 -3.05 -9.13
N ARG A 44 -2.82 -3.97 -9.11
CA ARG A 44 -3.24 -4.61 -7.86
C ARG A 44 -2.26 -5.74 -7.47
N PRO A 45 -1.66 -5.71 -6.27
CA PRO A 45 -0.70 -6.73 -5.85
C PRO A 45 -1.40 -8.08 -5.60
N ILE A 46 -0.76 -9.18 -6.01
CA ILE A 46 -1.32 -10.52 -5.84
C ILE A 46 -1.29 -10.91 -4.36
N GLY A 47 -2.47 -11.14 -3.78
CA GLY A 47 -2.64 -11.68 -2.42
C GLY A 47 -2.53 -10.66 -1.29
N ARG A 48 -2.52 -9.36 -1.63
CA ARG A 48 -2.36 -8.22 -0.72
C ARG A 48 -3.24 -7.05 -1.15
N PHE A 49 -4.51 -7.36 -1.41
CA PHE A 49 -5.44 -6.40 -1.99
C PHE A 49 -5.98 -5.47 -0.93
N ASP A 50 -6.17 -4.20 -1.26
CA ASP A 50 -6.89 -3.27 -0.41
C ASP A 50 -8.39 -3.33 -0.62
N MET A 51 -9.15 -3.08 0.45
CA MET A 51 -10.58 -2.80 0.34
C MET A 51 -10.79 -1.42 -0.25
N GLY A 52 -11.41 -1.35 -1.43
CA GLY A 52 -11.78 -0.10 -2.06
C GLY A 52 -11.40 -0.06 -3.54
N ALA A 53 -11.51 1.13 -4.14
CA ALA A 53 -11.23 1.35 -5.56
C ALA A 53 -9.74 1.60 -5.84
N PHE A 54 -9.02 2.15 -4.87
CA PHE A 54 -7.60 2.53 -4.93
C PHE A 54 -6.77 1.53 -4.13
N GLU A 55 -5.57 1.20 -4.60
CA GLU A 55 -4.58 0.47 -3.80
C GLU A 55 -3.65 1.48 -3.13
N PHE A 56 -3.28 1.21 -1.89
CA PHE A 56 -2.21 1.90 -1.21
C PHE A 56 -0.90 1.62 -1.97
N PRO A 57 -0.13 2.66 -2.31
CA PRO A 57 1.03 2.50 -3.16
C PRO A 57 2.15 1.74 -2.45
N TYR A 58 2.25 0.43 -2.72
CA TYR A 58 3.46 -0.33 -2.44
C TYR A 58 4.49 -0.07 -3.53
N LEU A 59 5.21 1.03 -3.42
CA LEU A 59 6.29 1.30 -4.35
C LEU A 59 7.39 0.27 -4.09
N ARG A 60 7.77 -0.53 -5.10
CA ARG A 60 8.81 -1.58 -4.94
C ARG A 60 10.17 -1.05 -4.46
N SER A 61 10.35 0.25 -4.47
CA SER A 61 11.56 0.96 -4.05
C SER A 61 11.36 1.80 -2.80
N ASP A 62 10.14 1.82 -2.27
CA ASP A 62 9.85 2.26 -0.91
C ASP A 62 10.25 1.10 0.01
N LEU A 63 11.39 1.28 0.68
CA LEU A 63 11.98 0.29 1.55
C LEU A 63 11.58 0.50 3.02
N ASN A 64 10.99 1.66 3.36
CA ASN A 64 10.48 1.94 4.69
C ASN A 64 8.95 1.75 4.83
N GLU A 65 8.27 1.47 3.72
CA GLU A 65 6.82 1.29 3.57
C GLU A 65 6.01 2.53 4.01
N ASP A 66 6.53 3.75 3.81
CA ASP A 66 5.86 5.00 4.14
C ASP A 66 4.95 5.57 3.03
N GLY A 67 4.95 4.93 1.85
CA GLY A 67 4.15 5.31 0.69
C GLY A 67 4.83 6.32 -0.23
N GLU A 68 6.06 6.74 0.06
CA GLU A 68 6.88 7.60 -0.78
C GLU A 68 8.16 6.89 -1.22
N VAL A 69 8.75 7.28 -2.36
CA VAL A 69 10.12 6.87 -2.71
C VAL A 69 11.01 8.08 -2.50
N GLY A 70 11.75 8.07 -1.39
CA GLY A 70 12.47 9.21 -0.87
C GLY A 70 13.93 8.96 -0.48
N PRO A 71 14.63 10.00 0.01
CA PRO A 71 15.97 9.87 0.59
C PRO A 71 16.04 8.84 1.72
N GLU A 72 14.96 8.64 2.47
CA GLU A 72 14.84 7.68 3.55
C GLU A 72 15.01 6.24 3.05
N ASP A 73 14.42 5.90 1.90
CA ASP A 73 14.60 4.58 1.26
C ASP A 73 16.03 4.40 0.75
N LEU A 74 16.62 5.47 0.23
CA LEU A 74 18.02 5.44 -0.20
C LEU A 74 18.94 5.15 0.99
N MET A 75 18.63 5.67 2.18
CA MET A 75 19.37 5.38 3.40
C MET A 75 19.21 3.93 3.83
N ILE A 76 18.02 3.34 3.70
CA ILE A 76 17.80 1.91 3.96
C ILE A 76 18.62 1.07 2.99
N LEU A 77 18.51 1.34 1.68
CA LEU A 77 19.29 0.66 0.65
C LEU A 77 20.79 0.75 0.92
N GLN A 78 21.29 1.94 1.25
CA GLN A 78 22.70 2.15 1.57
C GLN A 78 23.12 1.39 2.84
N SER A 79 22.25 1.35 3.84
CA SER A 79 22.53 0.67 5.11
C SER A 79 22.60 -0.85 4.97
N ASP A 80 21.82 -1.43 4.05
CA ASP A 80 21.71 -2.87 3.86
C ASP A 80 22.44 -3.39 2.61
N TRP A 81 23.11 -2.51 1.88
CA TRP A 81 23.85 -2.87 0.67
C TRP A 81 24.88 -3.96 0.93
N GLY A 82 24.69 -5.12 0.30
CA GLY A 82 25.58 -6.27 0.44
C GLY A 82 25.42 -7.08 1.72
N LYS A 83 24.44 -6.77 2.58
CA LYS A 83 24.04 -7.66 3.67
C LYS A 83 23.27 -8.86 3.10
N VAL A 84 23.53 -10.03 3.66
CA VAL A 84 22.79 -11.26 3.39
C VAL A 84 22.39 -11.82 4.76
N SER A 85 21.11 -12.12 4.95
CA SER A 85 20.70 -12.92 6.11
C SER A 85 21.43 -14.26 6.04
N GLY A 86 22.20 -14.57 7.08
CA GLY A 86 22.93 -15.83 7.18
C GLY A 86 22.00 -17.05 7.11
N PRO A 87 22.55 -18.25 6.86
CA PRO A 87 21.78 -19.49 6.73
C PRO A 87 20.98 -19.85 7.98
#